data_AF-A0A935PGW2-F1
#
_entry.id   AF-A0A935PGW2-F1
#
_cell.length_a   1.000
_cell.length_b   1.000
_cell.length_c   1.000
_cell.angle_alpha   90.00
_cell.angle_beta   90.00
_cell.angle_gamma   90.00
#
_symmetry.space_group_name_H-M   'P 1'
#
loop_
_entity.id
_entity.type
_entity.pdbx_description
1 polymer ?
#
loop_
_entity_poly.entity_id
_entity_poly.type
_entity_poly.pdbx_seq_one_letter_code
_entity_poly.pdbx_strand_id
1 'polypeptide(L)'
;MADQKRPKWAAWADHIRSLDDPARNFEKPEALDDLVVIDLSSRSMAGCYCSSLLAELGAETIRIEPPGGDLVRTYSPDGIMVKDTGLAYLQEGRNKYHVTLNLETEEGRDMLKAFAGHADILIETYPAGKMEACGLGYGELAKINPRLILCSITAHG
;
A
#
# COMPACT_ATOMS: atom_id res chain seq x y z
N MET A 1 35.66 -13.49 -39.17
CA MET A 1 35.03 -13.05 -37.90
C MET A 1 34.55 -14.30 -37.21
N ALA A 2 35.13 -14.63 -36.05
CA ALA A 2 34.85 -15.89 -35.36
C ALA A 2 33.41 -15.89 -34.83
N ASP A 3 32.66 -16.95 -35.17
CA ASP A 3 31.36 -17.28 -34.62
C ASP A 3 31.50 -17.52 -33.11
N GLN A 4 31.29 -16.47 -32.33
CA GLN A 4 31.44 -16.50 -30.88
C GLN A 4 30.20 -17.20 -30.30
N LYS A 5 30.29 -18.53 -30.20
CA LYS A 5 29.21 -19.38 -29.67
C LYS A 5 28.67 -18.80 -28.37
N ARG A 6 27.35 -18.60 -28.35
CA ARG A 6 26.60 -18.09 -27.20
C ARG A 6 26.98 -18.88 -25.93
N PRO A 7 27.39 -18.20 -24.84
CA PRO A 7 27.87 -18.90 -23.66
C PRO A 7 26.74 -19.68 -22.97
N LYS A 8 27.07 -20.82 -22.35
CA LYS A 8 26.08 -21.71 -21.70
C LYS A 8 25.24 -21.02 -20.63
N TRP A 9 25.78 -20.00 -19.97
CA TRP A 9 25.05 -19.22 -18.96
C TRP A 9 24.02 -18.26 -19.57
N ALA A 10 24.05 -18.00 -20.87
CA ALA A 10 23.14 -17.03 -21.49
C ALA A 10 21.67 -17.47 -21.42
N ALA A 11 21.40 -18.77 -21.50
CA ALA A 11 20.05 -19.30 -21.30
C ALA A 11 19.56 -19.10 -19.85
N TRP A 12 20.46 -19.26 -18.87
CA TRP A 12 20.15 -18.96 -17.47
C TRP A 12 19.93 -17.47 -17.26
N ALA A 13 20.76 -16.60 -17.84
CA ALA A 13 20.57 -15.14 -17.76
C ALA A 13 19.26 -14.68 -18.42
N ASP A 14 18.86 -15.26 -19.54
CA ASP A 14 17.55 -14.99 -20.16
C ASP A 14 16.40 -15.45 -19.26
N HIS A 15 16.54 -16.63 -18.63
CA HIS A 15 15.54 -17.14 -17.69
C HIS A 15 15.38 -16.19 -16.49
N ILE A 16 16.49 -15.77 -15.86
CA ILE A 16 16.46 -14.80 -14.76
C ILE A 16 15.81 -13.49 -15.21
N ARG A 17 16.21 -12.93 -16.36
CA ARG A 17 15.57 -11.72 -16.91
C ARG A 17 14.08 -11.89 -17.17
N SER A 18 13.64 -13.08 -17.56
CA SER A 18 12.21 -13.36 -17.76
C SER A 18 11.43 -13.49 -16.45
N LEU A 19 12.09 -13.92 -15.37
CA LEU A 19 11.52 -13.96 -14.02
C LEU A 19 11.46 -12.56 -13.40
N ASP A 20 12.44 -11.71 -13.69
CA ASP A 20 12.58 -10.36 -13.12
C ASP A 20 12.05 -9.26 -14.05
N ASP A 21 11.30 -9.61 -15.10
CA ASP A 21 10.73 -8.65 -16.05
C ASP A 21 9.62 -7.83 -15.37
N PRO A 22 9.82 -6.52 -15.12
CA PRO A 22 8.83 -5.69 -14.43
C PRO A 22 7.50 -5.59 -15.20
N ALA A 23 7.52 -5.82 -16.53
CA ALA A 23 6.32 -5.81 -17.34
C ALA A 23 5.40 -7.03 -17.06
N ARG A 24 5.94 -8.08 -16.44
CA ARG A 24 5.24 -9.35 -16.17
C ARG A 24 4.97 -9.58 -14.69
N ASN A 25 5.19 -8.57 -13.84
CA ASN A 25 5.02 -8.68 -12.39
C ASN A 25 3.60 -9.14 -11.99
N PHE A 26 2.57 -8.76 -12.76
CA PHE A 26 1.17 -9.14 -12.48
C PHE A 26 0.75 -10.48 -13.09
N GLU A 27 1.64 -11.24 -13.75
CA GLU A 27 1.33 -12.54 -14.36
C GLU A 27 1.68 -13.74 -13.47
N LYS A 28 2.37 -13.51 -12.34
CA LYS A 28 2.76 -14.58 -11.42
C LYS A 28 1.59 -14.91 -10.49
N PRO A 29 1.44 -16.18 -10.07
CA PRO A 29 0.55 -16.52 -8.98
C PRO A 29 1.05 -15.83 -7.71
N GLU A 30 0.27 -14.90 -7.20
CA GLU A 30 0.59 -14.16 -5.98
C GLU A 30 -0.23 -14.70 -4.81
N ALA A 31 0.29 -14.59 -3.59
CA ALA A 31 -0.32 -15.24 -2.43
C ALA A 31 -1.63 -14.58 -1.98
N LEU A 32 -1.83 -13.31 -2.33
CA LEU A 32 -2.93 -12.46 -1.89
C LEU A 32 -3.61 -11.73 -3.07
N ASP A 33 -3.53 -12.25 -4.30
CA ASP A 33 -4.11 -11.62 -5.50
C ASP A 33 -5.64 -11.48 -5.48
N ASP A 34 -6.30 -12.17 -4.56
CA ASP A 34 -7.74 -12.13 -4.32
C ASP A 34 -8.16 -11.15 -3.22
N LEU A 35 -7.21 -10.43 -2.59
CA LEU A 35 -7.49 -9.53 -1.47
C LEU A 35 -7.40 -8.06 -1.85
N VAL A 36 -8.33 -7.27 -1.31
CA VAL A 36 -8.31 -5.80 -1.38
C VAL A 36 -7.91 -5.21 -0.02
N VAL A 37 -6.90 -4.34 -0.04
CA VAL A 37 -6.34 -3.69 1.16
C VAL A 37 -6.51 -2.18 1.08
N ILE A 38 -7.11 -1.58 2.10
CA ILE A 38 -7.17 -0.12 2.26
C ILE A 38 -6.14 0.32 3.30
N ASP A 39 -5.23 1.21 2.90
CA ASP A 39 -4.20 1.79 3.76
C ASP A 39 -4.55 3.25 4.10
N LEU A 40 -4.98 3.50 5.34
CA LEU A 40 -5.22 4.83 5.92
C LEU A 40 -4.06 5.32 6.81
N SER A 41 -2.88 4.72 6.67
CA SER A 41 -1.74 5.08 7.52
C SER A 41 -1.33 6.52 7.27
N SER A 42 -1.38 7.31 8.33
CA SER A 42 -1.06 8.73 8.32
C SER A 42 0.19 9.01 9.14
N ARG A 43 1.20 9.65 8.53
CA ARG A 43 2.45 10.06 9.21
C ARG A 43 3.18 8.89 9.89
N SER A 44 3.04 7.69 9.35
CA SER A 44 3.55 6.45 9.96
C SER A 44 4.17 5.55 8.90
N MET A 45 5.47 5.25 9.06
CA MET A 45 6.16 4.27 8.23
C MET A 45 5.72 2.83 8.53
N ALA A 46 5.24 2.55 9.76
CA ALA A 46 4.86 1.20 10.17
C ALA A 46 3.70 0.67 9.30
N GLY A 47 2.68 1.50 9.09
CA GLY A 47 1.56 1.15 8.25
C GLY A 47 1.91 1.15 6.76
N CYS A 48 2.74 2.10 6.29
CA CYS A 48 3.27 2.08 4.91
C CYS A 48 4.04 0.78 4.60
N TYR A 49 4.85 0.32 5.54
CA TYR A 49 5.60 -0.94 5.42
C TYR A 49 4.67 -2.15 5.45
N CYS A 50 3.71 -2.18 6.38
CA CYS A 50 2.72 -3.25 6.44
C CYS A 50 1.96 -3.40 5.12
N SER A 51 1.43 -2.30 4.59
CA SER A 51 0.69 -2.31 3.33
C SER A 51 1.58 -2.59 2.11
N SER A 52 2.88 -2.26 2.15
CA SER A 52 3.79 -2.57 1.03
C SER A 52 4.12 -4.06 0.96
N LEU A 53 4.19 -4.75 2.11
CA LEU A 53 4.36 -6.21 2.15
C LEU A 53 3.15 -6.94 1.56
N LEU A 54 1.92 -6.51 1.91
CA LEU A 54 0.72 -7.11 1.34
C LEU A 54 0.63 -6.86 -0.17
N ALA A 55 0.95 -5.65 -0.61
CA ALA A 55 1.01 -5.30 -2.02
C ALA A 55 2.07 -6.09 -2.79
N GLU A 56 3.24 -6.35 -2.19
CA GLU A 56 4.30 -7.20 -2.76
C GLU A 56 3.84 -8.65 -2.93
N LEU A 57 2.93 -9.11 -2.07
CA LEU A 57 2.34 -10.45 -2.14
C LEU A 57 1.09 -10.51 -3.03
N GLY A 58 0.83 -9.48 -3.83
CA GLY A 58 -0.22 -9.43 -4.85
C GLY A 58 -1.53 -8.74 -4.45
N ALA A 59 -1.69 -8.33 -3.19
CA ALA A 59 -2.94 -7.71 -2.76
C ALA A 59 -3.19 -6.38 -3.47
N GLU A 60 -4.43 -6.16 -3.93
CA GLU A 60 -4.86 -4.89 -4.49
C GLU A 60 -4.89 -3.84 -3.37
N THR A 61 -3.79 -3.10 -3.24
CA THR A 61 -3.59 -2.19 -2.12
C THR A 61 -3.83 -0.75 -2.54
N ILE A 62 -4.82 -0.11 -1.92
CA ILE A 62 -5.22 1.28 -2.17
C ILE A 62 -4.87 2.11 -0.94
N ARG A 63 -3.90 3.01 -1.12
CA ARG A 63 -3.50 3.98 -0.11
C ARG A 63 -4.35 5.23 -0.24
N ILE A 64 -5.01 5.60 0.85
CA ILE A 64 -5.84 6.80 0.92
C ILE A 64 -5.08 7.89 1.70
N GLU A 65 -4.91 9.04 1.07
CA GLU A 65 -4.14 10.15 1.60
C GLU A 65 -4.97 11.43 1.74
N PRO A 66 -4.66 12.30 2.71
CA PRO A 66 -5.35 13.59 2.83
C PRO A 66 -5.01 14.51 1.64
N PRO A 67 -5.82 15.56 1.38
CA PRO A 67 -5.45 16.62 0.46
C PRO A 67 -4.05 17.19 0.77
N GLY A 68 -3.19 17.26 -0.24
CA GLY A 68 -1.78 17.64 -0.08
C GLY A 68 -0.82 16.48 0.15
N GLY A 69 -1.34 15.25 0.29
CA GLY A 69 -0.53 14.04 0.51
C GLY A 69 -0.12 13.84 1.97
N ASP A 70 0.37 12.64 2.27
CA ASP A 70 0.91 12.34 3.59
C ASP A 70 2.34 12.91 3.75
N LEU A 71 2.64 13.47 4.94
CA LEU A 71 3.96 13.96 5.32
C LEU A 71 5.06 12.90 5.18
N VAL A 72 4.72 11.61 5.30
CA VAL A 72 5.68 10.51 5.09
C VAL A 72 6.32 10.56 3.69
N ARG A 73 5.64 11.15 2.69
CA ARG A 73 6.20 11.39 1.35
C ARG A 73 7.46 12.25 1.37
N THR A 74 7.69 13.05 2.42
CA THR A 74 8.87 13.91 2.52
C THR A 74 9.97 13.31 3.41
N TYR A 75 9.78 12.09 3.93
CA TYR A 75 10.77 11.46 4.80
C TYR A 75 11.97 11.00 4.00
N SER A 76 13.13 11.59 4.28
CA SER A 76 14.37 11.25 3.59
C SER A 76 15.59 11.59 4.43
N PRO A 77 16.66 10.76 4.39
CA PRO A 77 17.95 11.15 4.93
C PRO A 77 18.48 12.39 4.19
N ASP A 78 19.02 13.34 4.96
CA ASP A 78 19.68 14.55 4.45
C ASP A 78 18.84 15.39 3.46
N GLY A 79 17.51 15.23 3.47
CA GLY A 79 16.60 15.94 2.56
C GLY A 79 16.72 15.54 1.09
N ILE A 80 17.25 14.35 0.78
CA ILE A 80 17.38 13.86 -0.60
C ILE A 80 16.00 13.55 -1.18
N MET A 81 15.60 14.23 -2.26
CA MET A 81 14.28 14.05 -2.86
C MET A 81 14.40 13.64 -4.33
N VAL A 82 13.54 12.73 -4.78
CA VAL A 82 13.35 12.40 -6.21
C VAL A 82 11.92 12.75 -6.58
N LYS A 83 11.75 13.71 -7.51
CA LYS A 83 10.42 14.22 -7.91
C LYS A 83 9.55 14.58 -6.70
N ASP A 84 10.11 15.39 -5.80
CA ASP A 84 9.45 15.85 -4.57
C ASP A 84 9.00 14.73 -3.61
N THR A 85 9.60 13.53 -3.75
CA THR A 85 9.34 12.39 -2.86
C THR A 85 10.63 11.92 -2.20
N GLY A 86 10.58 11.71 -0.89
CA GLY A 86 11.67 11.23 -0.07
C GLY A 86 11.95 9.74 -0.27
N LEU A 87 13.20 9.35 -0.05
CA LEU A 87 13.67 7.99 -0.35
C LEU A 87 12.90 6.90 0.40
N ALA A 88 12.48 7.17 1.65
CA ALA A 88 11.75 6.20 2.45
C ALA A 88 10.37 5.88 1.84
N TYR A 89 9.67 6.90 1.34
CA TYR A 89 8.37 6.70 0.73
C TYR A 89 8.47 6.11 -0.68
N LEU A 90 9.51 6.44 -1.46
CA LEU A 90 9.72 5.78 -2.75
C LEU A 90 9.83 4.26 -2.61
N GLN A 91 10.45 3.79 -1.52
CA GLN A 91 10.53 2.37 -1.20
C GLN A 91 9.16 1.80 -0.81
N GLU A 92 8.44 2.45 0.11
CA GLU A 92 7.20 1.89 0.67
C GLU A 92 5.91 2.26 -0.09
N GLY A 93 5.99 3.15 -1.07
CA GLY A 93 4.86 3.54 -1.94
C GLY A 93 4.66 2.63 -3.15
N ARG A 94 5.53 1.63 -3.33
CA ARG A 94 5.50 0.65 -4.43
C ARG A 94 4.25 -0.23 -4.40
N ASN A 95 3.87 -0.77 -5.57
CA ASN A 95 2.80 -1.76 -5.77
C ASN A 95 1.41 -1.33 -5.27
N LYS A 96 1.20 -0.03 -5.02
CA LYS A 96 -0.04 0.52 -4.47
C LYS A 96 -0.71 1.48 -5.45
N TYR A 97 -2.03 1.49 -5.42
CA TYR A 97 -2.83 2.60 -5.92
C TYR A 97 -2.87 3.72 -4.88
N HIS A 98 -2.93 4.97 -5.33
CA HIS A 98 -2.93 6.15 -4.46
C HIS A 98 -4.16 7.00 -4.75
N VAL A 99 -4.96 7.26 -3.72
CA VAL A 99 -6.20 8.03 -3.80
C VAL A 99 -6.17 9.14 -2.77
N THR A 100 -6.58 10.35 -3.17
CA THR A 100 -6.71 11.48 -2.24
C THR A 100 -8.15 11.54 -1.73
N LEU A 101 -8.34 11.57 -0.41
CA LEU A 101 -9.65 11.68 0.24
C LEU A 101 -9.58 12.55 1.50
N ASN A 102 -10.52 13.48 1.64
CA ASN A 102 -10.61 14.31 2.84
C ASN A 102 -11.54 13.71 3.90
N LEU A 103 -11.00 12.99 4.88
CA LEU A 103 -11.79 12.37 5.95
C LEU A 103 -12.37 13.38 6.97
N GLU A 104 -12.01 14.66 6.88
CA GLU A 104 -12.60 15.72 7.71
C GLU A 104 -14.02 16.08 7.23
N THR A 105 -14.36 15.81 5.97
CA THR A 105 -15.71 16.01 5.43
C THR A 105 -16.58 14.77 5.59
N GLU A 106 -17.90 14.98 5.69
CA GLU A 106 -18.86 13.88 5.72
C GLU A 106 -18.78 13.02 4.45
N GLU A 107 -18.70 13.67 3.28
CA GLU A 107 -18.56 13.01 1.98
C GLU A 107 -17.31 12.12 1.92
N GLY A 108 -16.17 12.60 2.44
CA GLY A 108 -14.95 11.79 2.46
C GLY A 108 -15.06 10.58 3.38
N ARG A 109 -15.75 10.71 4.52
CA ARG A 109 -16.03 9.58 5.41
C ARG A 109 -16.98 8.57 4.77
N ASP A 110 -17.99 9.03 4.04
CA ASP A 110 -18.93 8.14 3.36
C ASP A 110 -18.29 7.41 2.18
N MET A 111 -17.42 8.08 1.43
CA MET A 111 -16.57 7.42 0.43
C MET A 111 -15.68 6.36 1.06
N LEU A 112 -15.04 6.64 2.21
CA LEU A 112 -14.23 5.64 2.89
C LEU A 112 -15.05 4.42 3.36
N LYS A 113 -16.27 4.65 3.86
CA LYS A 113 -17.20 3.56 4.19
C LYS A 113 -17.53 2.70 2.96
N ALA A 114 -17.67 3.31 1.79
CA ALA A 114 -17.86 2.56 0.54
C ALA A 114 -16.63 1.71 0.19
N PHE A 115 -15.41 2.26 0.32
CA PHE A 115 -14.18 1.47 0.18
C PHE A 115 -14.13 0.30 1.17
N ALA A 116 -14.42 0.54 2.45
CA ALA A 116 -14.45 -0.49 3.49
C ALA A 116 -15.50 -1.58 3.22
N GLY A 117 -16.59 -1.26 2.51
CA GLY A 117 -17.59 -2.22 2.05
C GLY A 117 -17.06 -3.25 1.05
N HIS A 118 -15.97 -2.93 0.35
CA HIS A 118 -15.32 -3.79 -0.65
C HIS A 118 -13.95 -4.31 -0.23
N ALA A 119 -13.39 -3.80 0.86
CA ALA A 119 -12.07 -4.19 1.35
C ALA A 119 -12.12 -5.48 2.16
N ASP A 120 -11.07 -6.30 2.06
CA ASP A 120 -10.84 -7.42 2.97
C ASP A 120 -10.08 -6.97 4.21
N ILE A 121 -9.15 -6.02 4.04
CA ILE A 121 -8.29 -5.51 5.11
C ILE A 121 -8.30 -3.98 5.08
N LEU A 122 -8.42 -3.37 6.25
CA LEU A 122 -8.17 -1.94 6.45
C LEU A 122 -7.05 -1.76 7.46
N ILE A 123 -6.02 -1.02 7.08
CA ILE A 123 -4.88 -0.66 7.94
C ILE A 123 -5.01 0.81 8.34
N GLU A 124 -4.84 1.10 9.62
CA GLU A 124 -4.84 2.47 10.12
C GLU A 124 -3.78 2.69 11.21
N THR A 125 -3.28 3.92 11.29
CA THR A 125 -2.23 4.32 12.24
C THR A 125 -2.59 5.60 13.00
N TYR A 126 -3.88 5.88 13.12
CA TYR A 126 -4.36 7.03 13.87
C TYR A 126 -4.23 6.79 15.38
N PRO A 127 -4.21 7.85 16.20
CA PRO A 127 -4.31 7.68 17.64
C PRO A 127 -5.59 6.93 18.03
N ALA A 128 -5.50 6.07 19.04
CA ALA A 128 -6.64 5.31 19.57
C ALA A 128 -7.85 6.23 19.84
N GLY A 129 -9.03 5.81 19.40
CA GLY A 129 -10.27 6.57 19.56
C GLY A 129 -10.54 7.59 18.43
N LYS A 130 -9.55 7.94 17.60
CA LYS A 130 -9.75 8.93 16.53
C LYS A 130 -10.72 8.42 15.45
N MET A 131 -10.55 7.18 15.00
CA MET A 131 -11.43 6.59 13.99
C MET A 131 -12.85 6.44 14.52
N GLU A 132 -13.01 6.04 15.79
CA GLU A 132 -14.30 5.96 16.48
C GLU A 132 -14.99 7.33 16.55
N ALA A 133 -14.26 8.38 16.93
CA ALA A 133 -14.78 9.75 17.00
C ALA A 133 -15.23 10.28 15.62
N CYS A 134 -14.64 9.77 14.54
CA CYS A 134 -15.03 10.08 13.17
C CYS A 134 -16.15 9.16 12.62
N GLY A 135 -16.64 8.19 13.39
CA GLY A 135 -17.63 7.21 12.90
C GLY A 135 -17.06 6.23 11.88
N LEU A 136 -15.75 6.00 11.92
CA LEU A 136 -14.97 5.11 11.06
C LEU A 136 -14.25 4.00 11.87
N GLY A 137 -14.54 3.89 13.17
CA GLY A 137 -13.99 2.83 14.01
C GLY A 137 -14.55 1.46 13.65
N TYR A 138 -13.94 0.40 14.19
CA TYR A 138 -14.29 -0.99 13.87
C TYR A 138 -15.78 -1.30 14.03
N GLY A 139 -16.43 -0.78 15.09
CA GLY A 139 -17.84 -1.05 15.36
C GLY A 139 -18.79 -0.53 14.28
N GLU A 140 -18.46 0.59 13.63
CA GLU A 140 -19.22 1.09 12.47
C GLU A 140 -18.79 0.35 11.20
N LEU A 141 -17.47 0.13 11.06
CA LEU A 141 -16.79 -0.73 10.08
C LEU A 141 -17.54 -2.04 9.79
N ALA A 142 -17.65 -2.82 10.85
CA ALA A 142 -18.14 -4.19 10.85
C ALA A 142 -19.65 -4.30 10.56
N LYS A 143 -20.44 -3.25 10.79
CA LYS A 143 -21.85 -3.22 10.39
C LYS A 143 -22.00 -3.18 8.87
N ILE A 144 -21.06 -2.51 8.19
CA ILE A 144 -21.03 -2.37 6.73
C ILE A 144 -20.43 -3.63 6.10
N ASN A 145 -19.29 -4.08 6.63
CA ASN A 145 -18.60 -5.27 6.17
C ASN A 145 -18.21 -6.17 7.35
N PRO A 146 -19.03 -7.19 7.68
CA PRO A 146 -18.76 -8.11 8.79
C PRO A 146 -17.52 -9.00 8.60
N ARG A 147 -16.95 -9.05 7.40
CA ARG A 147 -15.74 -9.82 7.09
C ARG A 147 -14.46 -8.98 7.16
N LEU A 148 -14.58 -7.66 7.32
CA LEU A 148 -13.45 -6.74 7.31
C LEU A 148 -12.48 -7.05 8.44
N ILE A 149 -11.20 -7.19 8.08
CA ILE A 149 -10.10 -7.27 9.03
C ILE A 149 -9.58 -5.84 9.26
N LEU A 150 -9.71 -5.33 10.48
CA LEU A 150 -9.11 -4.05 10.87
C LEU A 150 -7.75 -4.27 11.55
N CYS A 151 -6.69 -3.75 10.94
CA CYS A 151 -5.36 -3.68 11.51
C CYS A 151 -5.07 -2.27 12.03
N SER A 152 -5.17 -2.09 13.35
CA SER A 152 -4.79 -0.85 14.02
C SER A 152 -3.34 -0.94 14.49
N ILE A 153 -2.52 0.04 14.13
CA ILE A 153 -1.12 0.13 14.55
C ILE A 153 -0.92 1.43 15.33
N THR A 154 -0.96 1.32 16.66
CA THR A 154 -0.69 2.43 17.58
C THR A 154 0.64 2.20 18.31
N ALA A 155 1.16 3.23 19.00
CA ALA A 155 2.43 3.12 19.72
C ALA A 155 2.37 2.17 20.93
N HIS A 156 1.18 1.94 21.52
CA HIS A 156 1.03 1.28 22.82
C HIS A 156 -0.05 0.20 22.87
N GLY A 157 -0.78 -0.05 21.78
CA GLY A 157 -2.03 -0.81 21.81
C GLY A 157 -3.21 0.14 21.90
#